data_AF-A0A9E3J3U8-F1
#
_entry.id   AF-A0A9E3J3U8-F1
#
_cell.length_a   1.000
_cell.length_b   1.000
_cell.length_c   1.000
_cell.angle_alpha   90.00
_cell.angle_beta   90.00
_cell.angle_gamma   90.00
#
_symmetry.space_group_name_H-M   'P 1'
#
loop_
_entity.id
_entity.type
_entity.pdbx_description
1 polymer ?
#
loop_
_entity_poly.entity_id
_entity_poly.type
_entity_poly.pdbx_seq_one_letter_code
_entity_poly.pdbx_strand_id
1 'polypeptide(L)'
;GLMIAQYTQAALVSELKRLAVPASADSIPSSAMQEDHVSMGWSAARKLRTAVDNLTRVLAVELYAASRAVELREGLSPAPATQAVISAVRKAGVEGPGPDRFLAPDLAAADVFVREGRLVSAVEAVTGPLR
;
A
#
# COMPACT_ATOMS: atom_id res chain seq x y z
N GLY A 1 9.83 -14.52 10.67
CA GLY A 1 10.30 -13.73 9.52
C GLY A 1 9.13 -13.00 8.88
N LEU A 2 9.07 -12.91 7.55
CA LEU A 2 8.00 -12.16 6.84
C LEU A 2 6.84 -13.02 6.31
N MET A 3 6.80 -14.31 6.63
CA MET A 3 5.77 -15.25 6.15
C MET A 3 4.33 -14.73 6.42
N ILE A 4 4.03 -14.31 7.65
CA ILE A 4 2.70 -13.81 8.01
C ILE A 4 2.40 -12.42 7.44
N ALA A 5 3.43 -11.61 7.19
CA ALA A 5 3.27 -10.34 6.47
C ALA A 5 2.77 -10.60 5.04
N GLN A 6 3.35 -11.60 4.38
CA GLN A 6 2.92 -12.03 3.04
C GLN A 6 1.49 -12.61 3.05
N TYR A 7 1.07 -13.30 4.11
CA TYR A 7 -0.33 -13.77 4.24
C TYR A 7 -1.30 -12.59 4.36
N THR A 8 -0.93 -11.58 5.14
CA THR A 8 -1.70 -10.34 5.27
C THR A 8 -1.84 -9.64 3.91
N GLN A 9 -0.73 -9.50 3.18
CA GLN A 9 -0.73 -8.92 1.84
C GLN A 9 -1.62 -9.73 0.87
N ALA A 10 -1.53 -11.06 0.90
CA ALA A 10 -2.35 -11.94 0.05
C ALA A 10 -3.86 -11.80 0.34
N ALA A 11 -4.24 -11.71 1.62
CA ALA A 11 -5.63 -11.50 2.02
C ALA A 11 -6.17 -10.15 1.49
N LEU A 12 -5.38 -9.08 1.62
CA LEU A 12 -5.75 -7.76 1.10
C LEU A 12 -5.91 -7.77 -0.43
N VAL A 13 -5.01 -8.43 -1.16
CA VAL A 13 -5.11 -8.58 -2.62
C VAL A 13 -6.35 -9.39 -3.02
N SER A 14 -6.71 -10.42 -2.24
CA SER A 14 -7.94 -11.17 -2.48
C SER A 14 -9.19 -10.30 -2.33
N GLU A 15 -9.22 -9.45 -1.31
CA GLU A 15 -10.31 -8.48 -1.09
C GLU A 15 -10.40 -7.45 -2.24
N LEU A 16 -9.25 -6.95 -2.72
CA LEU A 16 -9.20 -6.05 -3.88
C LEU A 16 -9.87 -6.64 -5.12
N LYS A 17 -9.78 -7.95 -5.34
CA LYS A 17 -10.47 -8.62 -6.47
C LYS A 17 -11.99 -8.51 -6.34
N ARG A 18 -12.55 -8.59 -5.14
CA ARG A 18 -14.00 -8.43 -4.90
C ARG A 18 -14.42 -6.97 -5.06
N LEU A 19 -13.61 -6.03 -4.56
CA LEU A 19 -13.85 -4.60 -4.73
C LEU A 19 -13.71 -4.13 -6.18
N ALA A 20 -13.05 -4.91 -7.06
CA ALA A 20 -12.88 -4.54 -8.46
C ALA A 20 -14.18 -4.62 -9.30
N VAL A 21 -15.19 -5.38 -8.88
CA VAL A 21 -16.46 -5.53 -9.63
C VAL A 21 -17.12 -4.15 -9.86
N PRO A 22 -17.42 -3.76 -11.11
CA PRO A 22 -17.92 -2.42 -11.42
C PRO A 22 -19.31 -2.19 -10.83
N ALA A 23 -19.43 -1.27 -9.87
CA ALA A 23 -20.73 -0.90 -9.31
C ALA A 23 -21.63 -0.23 -10.37
N SER A 24 -21.05 0.49 -11.32
CA SER A 24 -21.75 1.18 -12.41
C SER A 24 -22.28 0.25 -13.51
N ALA A 25 -22.03 -1.06 -13.43
CA ALA A 25 -22.63 -2.04 -14.34
C ALA A 25 -24.04 -2.45 -13.88
N ASP A 26 -24.51 -1.93 -12.75
CA ASP A 26 -25.83 -2.18 -12.17
C ASP A 26 -26.70 -0.92 -12.21
N SER A 27 -28.02 -1.11 -12.26
CA SER A 27 -29.04 -0.07 -12.17
C SER A 27 -30.33 -0.69 -11.66
N ILE A 28 -30.94 -0.08 -10.64
CA ILE A 28 -32.24 -0.51 -10.10
C ILE A 28 -33.23 0.63 -10.31
N PRO A 29 -34.25 0.46 -11.18
CA PRO A 29 -35.27 1.47 -11.39
C PRO A 29 -36.00 1.83 -10.09
N SER A 30 -36.24 3.13 -9.93
CA SER A 30 -36.86 3.73 -8.77
C SER A 30 -38.07 4.59 -9.17
N SER A 31 -38.87 5.00 -8.20
CA SER A 31 -39.92 6.02 -8.39
C SER A 31 -40.89 5.72 -9.54
N ALA A 32 -41.40 4.48 -9.60
CA ALA A 32 -42.32 4.01 -10.64
C ALA A 32 -41.80 4.28 -12.08
N MET A 33 -40.53 3.97 -12.32
CA MET A 33 -39.81 4.15 -13.61
C MET A 33 -39.52 5.61 -13.99
N GLN A 34 -39.72 6.60 -13.11
CA GLN A 34 -39.23 7.96 -13.35
C GLN A 34 -37.70 8.03 -13.29
N GLU A 35 -37.10 7.25 -12.39
CA GLU A 35 -35.65 7.06 -12.30
C GLU A 35 -35.33 5.64 -12.79
N ASP A 36 -35.48 5.41 -14.09
CA ASP A 36 -35.33 4.10 -14.73
C ASP A 36 -33.86 3.69 -14.97
N HIS A 37 -32.92 4.63 -14.88
CA HIS A 37 -31.49 4.37 -14.96
C HIS A 37 -30.69 5.22 -13.97
N VAL A 38 -29.83 4.59 -13.16
CA VAL A 38 -28.96 5.25 -12.18
C VAL A 38 -27.53 4.75 -12.26
N SER A 39 -26.57 5.54 -11.75
CA SER A 39 -25.14 5.30 -11.96
C SER A 39 -24.47 4.37 -10.94
N MET A 40 -25.11 4.13 -9.79
CA MET A 40 -24.51 3.49 -8.61
C MET A 40 -23.18 4.13 -8.14
N GLY A 41 -22.96 5.41 -8.46
CA GLY A 41 -21.69 6.10 -8.24
C GLY A 41 -21.26 6.22 -6.77
N TRP A 42 -22.21 6.30 -5.84
CA TRP A 42 -21.90 6.31 -4.40
C TRP A 42 -21.24 5.01 -3.94
N SER A 43 -21.76 3.87 -4.38
CA SER A 43 -21.18 2.55 -4.11
C SER A 43 -19.79 2.43 -4.74
N ALA A 44 -19.61 2.94 -5.96
CA ALA A 44 -18.31 2.99 -6.64
C ALA A 44 -17.26 3.80 -5.84
N ALA A 45 -17.63 4.98 -5.32
CA ALA A 45 -16.72 5.81 -4.53
C ALA A 45 -16.34 5.15 -3.19
N ARG A 46 -17.30 4.49 -2.52
CA ARG A 46 -17.04 3.78 -1.26
C ARG A 46 -16.08 2.60 -1.45
N LYS A 47 -16.30 1.75 -2.46
CA LYS A 47 -15.39 0.63 -2.74
C LYS A 47 -13.98 1.11 -3.11
N LEU A 48 -13.87 2.22 -3.85
CA LEU A 48 -12.58 2.78 -4.25
C LEU A 48 -11.76 3.21 -3.02
N ARG A 49 -12.40 3.89 -2.06
CA ARG A 49 -11.75 4.31 -0.81
C ARG A 49 -11.11 3.12 -0.08
N THR A 50 -11.90 2.06 0.14
CA THR A 50 -11.41 0.82 0.77
C THR A 50 -10.30 0.15 -0.06
N ALA A 51 -10.44 0.16 -1.39
CA ALA A 51 -9.43 -0.42 -2.27
C ALA A 51 -8.09 0.34 -2.19
N VAL A 52 -8.12 1.67 -2.16
CA VAL A 52 -6.91 2.49 -1.97
C VAL A 52 -6.27 2.20 -0.62
N ASP A 53 -7.06 2.15 0.47
CA ASP A 53 -6.54 1.82 1.80
C ASP A 53 -5.87 0.44 1.86
N ASN A 54 -6.46 -0.56 1.20
CA ASN A 54 -5.89 -1.90 1.13
C ASN A 54 -4.63 -1.95 0.26
N LEU A 55 -4.62 -1.22 -0.86
CA LEU A 55 -3.43 -1.11 -1.72
C LEU A 55 -2.27 -0.43 -0.99
N THR A 56 -2.53 0.63 -0.22
CA THR A 56 -1.50 1.28 0.62
C THR A 56 -0.84 0.28 1.57
N ARG A 57 -1.63 -0.58 2.23
CA ARG A 57 -1.13 -1.63 3.12
C ARG A 57 -0.34 -2.71 2.37
N VAL A 58 -0.77 -3.08 1.16
CA VAL A 58 -0.02 -4.00 0.29
C VAL A 58 1.37 -3.44 -0.02
N LEU A 59 1.43 -2.17 -0.44
CA LEU A 59 2.69 -1.48 -0.72
C LEU A 59 3.56 -1.30 0.53
N ALA A 60 2.95 -1.11 1.70
CA ALA A 60 3.68 -1.03 2.97
C ALA A 60 4.40 -2.35 3.32
N VAL A 61 3.73 -3.49 3.14
CA VAL A 61 4.36 -4.81 3.32
C VAL A 61 5.50 -5.01 2.31
N GLU A 62 5.29 -4.62 1.06
CA GLU A 62 6.31 -4.69 0.01
C GLU A 62 7.53 -3.82 0.33
N LEU A 63 7.33 -2.55 0.72
CA LEU A 63 8.39 -1.65 1.16
C LEU A 63 9.18 -2.22 2.33
N TYR A 64 8.47 -2.79 3.31
CA TYR A 64 9.09 -3.41 4.48
C TYR A 64 9.94 -4.62 4.08
N ALA A 65 9.43 -5.49 3.22
CA ALA A 65 10.17 -6.64 2.71
C ALA A 65 11.37 -6.24 1.86
N ALA A 66 11.20 -5.29 0.94
CA ALA A 66 12.24 -4.82 0.04
C ALA A 66 13.39 -4.13 0.79
N SER A 67 13.08 -3.26 1.76
CA SER A 67 14.12 -2.59 2.57
C SER A 67 14.97 -3.60 3.33
N ARG A 68 14.33 -4.59 3.98
CA ARG A 68 15.04 -5.69 4.66
C ARG A 68 15.87 -6.52 3.69
N ALA A 69 15.33 -6.84 2.52
CA ALA A 69 16.04 -7.63 1.52
C ALA A 69 17.30 -6.93 1.01
N VAL A 70 17.25 -5.61 0.82
CA VAL A 70 18.43 -4.81 0.44
C VAL A 70 19.48 -4.82 1.54
N GLU A 71 19.09 -4.58 2.79
CA GLU A 71 20.03 -4.53 3.92
C GLU A 71 20.66 -5.89 4.27
N LEU A 72 20.02 -6.99 3.89
CA LEU A 72 20.57 -8.34 4.04
C LEU A 72 21.63 -8.70 2.98
N ARG A 73 21.84 -7.86 1.96
CA ARG A 73 22.84 -8.11 0.91
C ARG A 73 24.19 -7.52 1.31
N GLU A 74 25.10 -8.38 1.74
CA GLU A 74 26.47 -7.99 2.05
C GLU A 74 27.25 -7.55 0.81
N GLY A 75 28.14 -6.57 0.97
CA GLY A 75 29.07 -6.11 -0.09
C GLY A 75 28.44 -5.31 -1.23
N LEU A 76 27.15 -4.97 -1.15
CA LEU A 76 26.45 -4.21 -2.18
C LEU A 76 25.88 -2.91 -1.60
N SER A 77 25.91 -1.85 -2.42
CA SER A 77 25.28 -0.57 -2.09
C SER A 77 24.06 -0.34 -2.98
N PRO A 78 22.89 0.03 -2.42
CA PRO A 78 21.75 0.39 -3.24
C PRO A 78 21.98 1.73 -3.95
N ALA A 79 21.20 1.99 -5.00
CA ALA A 79 21.21 3.28 -5.69
C ALA A 79 20.85 4.43 -4.71
N PRO A 80 21.30 5.68 -4.97
CA PRO A 80 21.11 6.80 -4.05
C PRO A 80 19.66 7.00 -3.60
N ALA A 81 18.69 6.92 -4.51
CA ALA A 81 17.27 7.06 -4.18
C ALA A 81 16.76 5.92 -3.29
N THR A 82 17.17 4.68 -3.57
CA THR A 82 16.83 3.51 -2.75
C THR A 82 17.44 3.63 -1.34
N GLN A 83 18.69 4.08 -1.23
CA GLN A 83 19.33 4.35 0.06
C GLN A 83 18.58 5.42 0.85
N ALA A 84 18.10 6.48 0.18
CA ALA A 84 17.32 7.53 0.82
C ALA A 84 15.99 7.02 1.38
N VAL A 85 15.27 6.18 0.61
CA VAL A 85 14.03 5.53 1.08
C VAL A 85 14.28 4.65 2.30
N ILE A 86 15.30 3.76 2.25
CA ILE A 86 15.64 2.89 3.39
C ILE A 86 15.99 3.74 4.61
N SER A 87 16.81 4.78 4.45
CA SER A 87 17.18 5.67 5.55
C SER A 87 15.96 6.39 6.14
N ALA A 88 15.02 6.83 5.30
CA ALA A 88 13.81 7.51 5.72
C ALA A 88 12.83 6.57 6.45
N VAL A 89 12.69 5.32 5.99
CA VAL A 89 11.79 4.34 6.63
C VAL A 89 12.31 3.94 8.02
N ARG A 90 13.63 3.80 8.18
CA ARG A 90 14.27 3.54 9.49
C ARG A 90 14.07 4.72 10.45
N LYS A 91 14.27 5.95 9.98
CA LYS A 91 13.96 7.18 10.75
C LYS A 91 12.48 7.30 11.13
N ALA A 92 11.58 6.66 10.39
CA ALA A 92 10.15 6.63 10.67
C ALA A 92 9.77 5.58 11.73
N GLY A 93 10.73 4.83 12.29
CA GLY A 93 10.48 3.80 13.29
C GLY A 93 10.10 2.44 12.72
N VAL A 94 10.34 2.20 11.42
CA VAL A 94 10.18 0.88 10.82
C VAL A 94 11.48 0.11 10.98
N GLU A 95 11.48 -0.97 11.76
CA GLU A 95 12.69 -1.67 12.17
C GLU A 95 13.28 -2.56 11.06
N GLY A 96 14.61 -2.73 11.05
CA GLY A 96 15.35 -3.47 10.01
C GLY A 96 15.38 -5.00 10.17
N PRO A 97 16.28 -5.70 9.43
CA PRO A 97 16.61 -7.09 9.62
C PRO A 97 17.01 -7.42 11.06
N GLY A 98 16.66 -8.63 11.50
CA GLY A 98 16.87 -9.09 12.87
C GLY A 98 16.04 -10.35 13.15
N PRO A 99 16.08 -10.85 14.39
CA PRO A 99 15.28 -12.00 14.81
C PRO A 99 13.78 -11.70 14.73
N ASP A 100 12.97 -12.75 14.89
CA ASP A 100 11.52 -12.63 14.87
C ASP A 100 11.00 -11.75 16.00
N ARG A 101 10.03 -10.89 15.68
CA ARG A 101 9.38 -9.96 16.60
C ARG A 101 7.92 -9.76 16.21
N PHE A 102 7.17 -9.09 17.07
CA PHE A 102 5.80 -8.68 16.77
C PHE A 102 5.80 -7.68 15.61
N LEU A 103 5.28 -8.12 14.45
CA LEU A 103 5.43 -7.42 13.17
C LEU A 103 4.40 -6.29 12.96
N ALA A 104 3.23 -6.36 13.61
CA ALA A 104 2.13 -5.43 13.34
C ALA A 104 2.50 -3.95 13.52
N PRO A 105 3.28 -3.55 14.54
CA PRO A 105 3.71 -2.15 14.70
C PRO A 105 4.59 -1.67 13.53
N ASP A 106 5.49 -2.51 13.02
CA ASP A 106 6.31 -2.16 11.86
C ASP A 106 5.48 -1.98 10.59
N LEU A 107 4.52 -2.89 10.35
CA LEU A 107 3.63 -2.80 9.20
C LEU A 107 2.70 -1.59 9.30
N ALA A 108 2.27 -1.22 10.51
CA ALA A 108 1.48 -0.01 10.74
C ALA A 108 2.30 1.27 10.50
N ALA A 109 3.56 1.31 10.97
CA ALA A 109 4.46 2.43 10.70
C ALA A 109 4.79 2.54 9.20
N ALA A 110 4.97 1.41 8.51
CA ALA A 110 5.15 1.37 7.06
C ALA A 110 3.89 1.84 6.30
N ASP A 111 2.68 1.47 6.75
CA ASP A 111 1.41 1.97 6.17
C ASP A 111 1.32 3.49 6.27
N VAL A 112 1.61 4.06 7.44
CA VAL A 112 1.67 5.52 7.64
C VAL A 112 2.70 6.15 6.70
N PHE A 113 3.89 5.57 6.60
CA PHE A 113 4.96 6.08 5.73
C PHE A 113 4.54 6.16 4.25
N VAL A 114 3.87 5.11 3.74
CA VAL A 114 3.35 5.09 2.36
C VAL A 114 2.18 6.06 2.20
N ARG A 115 1.24 6.06 3.16
CA ARG A 115 0.02 6.89 3.14
C ARG A 115 0.34 8.39 3.12
N GLU A 116 1.37 8.82 3.83
CA GLU A 116 1.83 10.20 3.87
C GLU A 116 2.66 10.61 2.65
N GLY A 117 2.86 9.72 1.67
CA GLY A 117 3.65 9.99 0.48
C GLY A 117 5.16 10.09 0.74
N ARG A 118 5.64 9.70 1.92
CA ARG A 118 7.05 9.88 2.35
C ARG A 118 8.03 9.06 1.52
N LEU A 119 7.57 7.96 0.91
CA LEU A 119 8.36 7.21 -0.07
C LEU A 119 8.70 8.08 -1.27
N VAL A 120 7.70 8.74 -1.86
CA VAL A 120 7.90 9.62 -3.03
C VAL A 120 8.78 10.80 -2.65
N SER A 121 8.49 11.46 -1.52
CA SER A 121 9.32 12.59 -1.05
C SER A 121 10.78 12.19 -0.81
N ALA A 122 11.05 10.98 -0.29
CA ALA A 122 12.41 10.50 -0.08
C ALA A 122 13.16 10.24 -1.40
N VAL A 123 12.46 9.76 -2.43
CA VAL A 123 13.02 9.58 -3.77
C VAL A 123 13.29 10.94 -4.42
N GLU A 124 12.30 11.83 -4.42
CA GLU A 124 12.38 13.14 -5.08
C GLU A 124 13.43 14.07 -4.46
N ALA A 125 13.72 13.91 -3.17
CA ALA A 125 14.84 14.61 -2.51
C ALA A 125 16.21 14.28 -3.13
N VAL A 126 16.33 13.16 -3.83
CA VAL A 126 17.57 12.72 -4.49
C VAL A 126 17.49 12.88 -6.01
N THR A 127 16.37 12.52 -6.63
CA THR A 127 16.23 12.47 -8.09
C THR A 127 15.69 13.77 -8.69
N GLY A 128 15.18 14.70 -7.87
CA GLY A 128 14.23 15.71 -8.32
C GLY A 128 12.84 15.10 -8.57
N PRO A 129 11.86 15.91 -9.01
CA PRO A 129 10.48 15.47 -9.22
C PRO A 129 10.38 14.26 -10.14
N LEU A 130 9.56 13.28 -9.77
CA LEU A 130 9.24 12.16 -10.64
C LEU A 130 8.36 12.64 -11.80
N ARG A 131 8.65 12.19 -13.03
CA ARG A 131 7.94 12.55 -14.26
C ARG A 131 7.04 11.42 -14.74
#